data_AF-A0A6N3I2M8-F1
#
_entry.id   AF-A0A6N3I2M8-F1
#
_cell.length_a   1.000
_cell.length_b   1.000
_cell.length_c   1.000
_cell.angle_alpha   90.00
_cell.angle_beta   90.00
_cell.angle_gamma   90.00
#
_symmetry.space_group_name_H-M   'P 1'
#
loop_
_entity.id
_entity.type
_entity.pdbx_description
1 polymer ?
#
loop_
_entity_poly.entity_id
_entity_poly.type
_entity_poly.pdbx_seq_one_letter_code
_entity_poly.pdbx_strand_id
1 'polypeptide(L)' 'MEEREKREVRYSISRKLLDLMLKNGFITEEEYKKIDQLNRETFSPELSKVYA' A
#
# COMPACT_ATOMS: atom_id res chain seq x y z
N MET A 1 11.10 -2.19 -17.25
CA MET A 1 10.67 -2.65 -15.91
C MET A 1 9.98 -3.98 -16.05
N GLU A 2 10.47 -4.96 -15.32
CA GLU A 2 9.81 -6.25 -15.19
C GLU A 2 8.50 -6.10 -14.40
N GLU A 3 7.53 -7.00 -14.60
CA GLU A 3 6.23 -6.92 -13.90
C GLU A 3 6.37 -6.94 -12.37
N ARG A 4 7.42 -7.59 -11.86
CA ARG A 4 7.78 -7.57 -10.44
C ARG A 4 8.09 -6.17 -9.94
N GLU A 5 8.95 -5.44 -10.65
CA GLU A 5 9.31 -4.06 -10.29
C GLU A 5 8.07 -3.15 -10.32
N LYS A 6 7.17 -3.34 -11.29
CA LYS A 6 5.91 -2.57 -11.37
C LYS A 6 5.00 -2.81 -10.17
N ARG A 7 4.90 -4.05 -9.67
CA ARG A 7 4.11 -4.40 -8.47
C ARG A 7 4.65 -3.68 -7.24
N GLU A 8 5.97 -3.69 -7.04
CA GLU A 8 6.63 -3.00 -5.93
C GLU A 8 6.42 -1.47 -5.97
N VAL A 9 6.63 -0.86 -7.14
CA VAL A 9 6.45 0.58 -7.33
C VAL A 9 5.00 1.00 -7.08
N ARG A 10 4.03 0.25 -7.63
CA ARG A 10 2.60 0.53 -7.43
C ARG A 10 2.21 0.43 -5.96
N TYR A 11 2.64 -0.62 -5.27
CA TYR A 11 2.38 -0.75 -3.83
C TYR A 11 2.99 0.40 -3.03
N SER A 12 4.24 0.78 -3.32
CA SER A 12 4.91 1.90 -2.63
C SER A 12 4.17 3.22 -2.81
N ILE A 13 3.72 3.52 -4.03
CA ILE A 13 2.96 4.74 -4.32
C ILE A 13 1.60 4.71 -3.61
N SER A 14 0.86 3.60 -3.69
CA SER A 14 -0.43 3.44 -3.03
C SER A 14 -0.32 3.59 -1.51
N ARG A 15 0.73 3.06 -0.89
CA ARG A 15 0.97 3.21 0.54
C ARG A 15 1.28 4.65 0.95
N LYS A 16 2.11 5.36 0.18
CA LYS A 16 2.37 6.80 0.41
C LYS A 16 1.10 7.63 0.34
N LEU A 17 0.22 7.35 -0.62
CA LEU A 17 -1.07 8.03 -0.72
C LEU A 17 -1.94 7.70 0.49
N LEU A 18 -2.01 6.43 0.89
CA LEU A 18 -2.77 5.97 2.03
C LEU A 18 -2.31 6.63 3.35
N ASP A 19 -0.98 6.78 3.53
CA ASP A 19 -0.40 7.51 4.67
C ASP A 19 -0.81 8.97 4.69
N LEU A 20 -0.85 9.65 3.53
CA LEU A 20 -1.33 11.03 3.42
C LEU A 20 -2.82 11.13 3.73
N MET A 21 -3.62 10.16 3.32
CA MET A 21 -5.06 10.13 3.63
C MET A 21 -5.31 10.03 5.13
N LEU A 22 -4.57 9.15 5.83
CA LEU A 22 -4.67 9.02 7.28
C LEU A 22 -4.18 10.28 8.00
N LYS A 23 -3.01 10.81 7.63
CA LYS A 23 -2.43 12.01 8.25
C LYS A 23 -3.34 13.24 8.16
N ASN A 24 -4.08 13.35 7.07
CA ASN A 24 -5.02 14.46 6.84
C ASN A 24 -6.43 14.17 7.37
N GLY A 25 -6.67 13.03 8.02
CA GLY A 25 -7.95 12.69 8.62
C GLY A 25 -9.05 12.31 7.62
N PHE A 26 -8.70 11.98 6.37
CA PHE A 26 -9.68 11.52 5.37
C PHE A 26 -10.17 10.10 5.63
N ILE A 27 -9.40 9.31 6.37
CA ILE A 27 -9.71 7.94 6.76
C ILE A 27 -9.30 7.71 8.21
N THR A 28 -9.95 6.74 8.83
CA THR A 28 -9.60 6.21 10.15
C THR A 28 -8.45 5.19 10.06
N GLU A 29 -7.86 4.85 11.20
CA GLU A 29 -6.86 3.76 11.28
C GLU A 29 -7.45 2.40 10.88
N GLU A 30 -8.75 2.16 11.14
CA GLU A 30 -9.42 0.93 10.75
C GLU A 30 -9.54 0.82 9.23
N GLU A 31 -9.97 1.91 8.57
CA GLU A 31 -10.03 2.00 7.12
C GLU A 31 -8.64 1.89 6.48
N TYR A 32 -7.62 2.52 7.09
CA TYR A 32 -6.24 2.36 6.66
C TYR A 32 -5.82 0.89 6.61
N LYS A 33 -6.07 0.12 7.68
CA LYS A 33 -5.68 -1.30 7.75
C LYS A 33 -6.39 -2.13 6.66
N LYS A 34 -7.68 -1.89 6.44
CA LYS A 34 -8.45 -2.57 5.38
C LYS A 34 -7.90 -2.24 3.99
N ILE A 35 -7.57 -0.98 3.72
CA ILE A 35 -7.05 -0.56 2.42
C ILE A 35 -5.61 -1.05 2.20
N ASP A 36 -4.74 -1.04 3.21
CA ASP A 36 -3.39 -1.60 3.07
C ASP A 36 -3.43 -3.10 2.80
N GLN A 37 -4.34 -3.84 3.45
CA GLN A 37 -4.57 -5.25 3.14
C GLN A 37 -4.98 -5.44 1.67
N LEU A 38 -5.96 -4.68 1.19
CA LEU A 38 -6.40 -4.74 -0.22
C LEU A 38 -5.28 -4.37 -1.20
N ASN A 39 -4.42 -3.39 -0.85
CA ASN A 39 -3.26 -3.02 -1.66
C ASN A 39 -2.26 -4.18 -1.74
N ARG A 40 -2.00 -4.90 -0.64
CA ARG A 40 -1.10 -6.07 -0.64
C ARG A 40 -1.65 -7.20 -1.49
N GLU A 41 -2.95 -7.48 -1.41
CA GLU A 41 -3.62 -8.50 -2.23
C GLU A 41 -3.59 -8.11 -3.72
N THR A 42 -3.96 -6.87 -4.05
CA THR A 42 -4.03 -6.36 -5.43
C THR A 42 -2.68 -6.31 -6.12
N PHE A 43 -1.67 -5.77 -5.44
CA PHE A 43 -0.36 -5.59 -6.05
C PHE A 43 0.55 -6.79 -5.85
N SER A 44 0.22 -7.71 -4.93
CA SER A 44 1.04 -8.88 -4.59
C SER A 44 2.56 -8.57 -4.58
N PRO A 45 3.01 -7.56 -3.80
CA PRO A 45 4.42 -7.20 -3.76
C PRO A 45 5.20 -8.27 -3.01
N GLU A 46 6.32 -8.69 -3.59
CA GLU A 46 7.16 -9.77 -3.07
C GLU A 46 7.88 -9.35 -1.79
N LEU A 47 8.17 -8.04 -1.64
CA LEU A 47 8.78 -7.45 -0.46
C LEU A 47 7.75 -7.00 0.59
N SER A 48 6.46 -7.34 0.44
CA SER A 48 5.40 -6.99 1.41
C SER A 48 5.77 -7.30 2.86
N LYS A 49 6.53 -8.38 3.10
CA LYS A 49 7.01 -8.80 4.42
C LYS A 49 8.09 -7.92 5.03
N VAL A 50 8.82 -7.15 4.22
CA VAL A 50 9.93 -6.28 4.66
C VAL A 50 9.45 -4.87 5.00
N TYR A 51 8.30 -4.46 4.45
CA TYR A 51 7.65 -3.19 4.78
C TYR A 51 6.72 -3.27 6.00
N ALA A 52 6.86 -4.30 6.85
CA ALA A 52 6.09 -4.47 8.08
C ALA A 52 6.54 -3.47 9.15
#